data_AF-A0A0A6UDD7-F1
#
_entry.id   AF-A0A0A6UDD7-F1
#
_cell.length_a   1.000
_cell.length_b   1.000
_cell.length_c   1.000
_cell.angle_alpha   90.00
_cell.angle_beta   90.00
_cell.angle_gamma   90.00
#
_symmetry.space_group_name_H-M   'P 1'
#
loop_
_entity.id
_entity.type
_entity.pdbx_description
1 polymer ?
#
loop_
_entity_poly.entity_id
_entity_poly.type
_entity_poly.pdbx_seq_one_letter_code
_entity_poly.pdbx_strand_id
1 'polypeptide(L)'
;MRSRTVLWSVSIVAGLAACCWGGRFLGTATLGAELSMPPRWRIPEVPAGATVVEDTRSCGSGGCGWSLTLQPAAGQTAEELAREMGVAEWRNEPPTLTDPAFVSVGSHIRAGQVVVYVGYR
;
A
#
# COMPACT_ATOMS: atom_id res chain seq x y z
N MET A 1 -41.55 -19.06 -8.52
CA MET A 1 -41.25 -18.49 -7.17
C MET A 1 -39.76 -18.41 -6.86
N ARG A 2 -38.95 -19.44 -7.19
CA ARG A 2 -37.49 -19.49 -6.93
C ARG A 2 -36.67 -18.33 -7.52
N SER A 3 -37.06 -17.79 -8.67
CA SER A 3 -36.35 -16.67 -9.34
C SER A 3 -36.51 -15.32 -8.64
N ARG A 4 -37.67 -15.04 -8.02
CA ARG A 4 -37.95 -13.76 -7.33
C ARG A 4 -37.21 -13.67 -6.00
N THR A 5 -37.13 -14.77 -5.26
CA THR A 5 -36.33 -14.84 -4.03
C THR A 5 -34.84 -14.70 -4.34
N VAL A 6 -34.33 -15.37 -5.38
CA VAL A 6 -32.93 -15.23 -5.81
C VAL A 6 -32.63 -13.79 -6.22
N LEU A 7 -33.50 -13.12 -7.00
CA LEU A 7 -33.30 -11.73 -7.38
C LEU A 7 -33.23 -10.80 -6.16
N TRP A 8 -34.15 -10.98 -5.20
CA TRP A 8 -34.17 -10.22 -3.96
C TRP A 8 -32.90 -10.43 -3.12
N SER A 9 -32.46 -11.68 -2.98
CA SER A 9 -31.23 -12.00 -2.27
C SER A 9 -30.02 -11.32 -2.90
N VAL A 10 -29.89 -11.38 -4.23
CA VAL A 10 -28.79 -10.75 -4.96
C VAL A 10 -28.80 -9.23 -4.78
N SER A 11 -29.97 -8.58 -4.88
CA SER A 11 -30.07 -7.13 -4.69
C SER A 11 -29.70 -6.69 -3.27
N ILE A 12 -30.14 -7.43 -2.25
CA ILE A 12 -29.80 -7.12 -0.85
C ILE A 12 -28.29 -7.28 -0.62
N VAL A 13 -27.69 -8.38 -1.11
CA VAL A 13 -26.25 -8.62 -0.98
C VAL A 13 -25.45 -7.54 -1.71
N ALA A 14 -25.86 -7.17 -2.93
CA ALA A 14 -25.20 -6.11 -3.69
C ALA A 14 -25.32 -4.74 -3.00
N GLY A 15 -26.49 -4.42 -2.43
CA GLY A 15 -26.70 -3.17 -1.68
C GLY A 15 -25.83 -3.09 -0.43
N LEU A 16 -25.78 -4.17 0.36
CA LEU A 16 -24.91 -4.24 1.55
C LEU A 16 -23.43 -4.14 1.17
N ALA A 17 -23.00 -4.83 0.12
CA ALA A 17 -21.63 -4.73 -0.39
C ALA A 17 -21.30 -3.30 -0.83
N ALA A 18 -22.20 -2.62 -1.53
CA ALA A 18 -22.03 -1.22 -1.93
C ALA A 18 -21.94 -0.28 -0.73
N CYS A 19 -22.77 -0.47 0.30
CA CYS A 19 -22.70 0.30 1.54
C CYS A 19 -21.38 0.06 2.30
N CYS A 20 -20.93 -1.19 2.42
CA CYS A 20 -19.64 -1.52 3.02
C CYS A 20 -18.47 -0.90 2.25
N TRP A 21 -18.54 -0.96 0.92
CA TRP A 21 -17.54 -0.35 0.04
C TRP A 21 -17.50 1.18 0.20
N GLY A 22 -18.66 1.84 0.13
CA GLY A 22 -18.77 3.29 0.30
C GLY A 22 -18.38 3.76 1.70
N GLY A 23 -18.77 3.03 2.74
CA GLY A 23 -18.40 3.33 4.13
C GLY A 23 -16.89 3.21 4.37
N ARG A 24 -16.25 2.18 3.80
CA ARG A 24 -14.78 2.05 3.82
C ARG A 24 -14.12 3.20 3.07
N PHE A 25 -14.64 3.54 1.89
CA PHE A 25 -14.14 4.64 1.07
C PHE A 25 -14.17 5.98 1.81
N LEU A 26 -15.32 6.34 2.39
CA LEU A 26 -15.44 7.54 3.21
C LEU A 26 -14.54 7.48 4.45
N GLY A 27 -14.48 6.34 5.14
CA GLY A 27 -13.70 6.19 6.37
C GLY A 27 -12.21 6.43 6.14
N THR A 28 -11.62 5.80 5.13
CA THR A 28 -10.19 5.99 4.81
C THR A 28 -9.91 7.37 4.22
N ALA A 29 -10.84 7.95 3.46
CA ALA A 29 -10.66 9.27 2.85
C ALA A 29 -10.84 10.44 3.84
N THR A 30 -11.61 10.25 4.93
CA THR A 30 -12.02 11.38 5.80
C THR A 30 -11.72 11.21 7.29
N LEU A 31 -11.69 9.98 7.83
CA LEU A 31 -11.69 9.74 9.29
C LEU A 31 -10.39 9.18 9.87
N GLY A 32 -9.38 8.89 9.05
CA GLY A 32 -8.03 8.64 9.57
C GLY A 32 -7.15 7.75 8.71
N ALA A 33 -6.32 8.36 7.87
CA ALA A 33 -5.08 7.76 7.40
C ALA A 33 -4.14 7.40 8.58
N GLU A 34 -4.25 8.13 9.70
CA GLU A 34 -3.38 8.05 10.87
C GLU A 34 -3.19 6.64 11.46
N LEU A 35 -4.22 5.80 11.46
CA LEU A 35 -4.16 4.43 12.01
C LEU A 35 -4.34 3.34 10.94
N SER A 36 -4.62 3.75 9.71
CA SER A 36 -4.92 2.86 8.59
C SER A 36 -3.63 2.47 7.88
N MET A 37 -3.55 1.23 7.41
CA MET A 37 -2.39 0.72 6.68
C MET A 37 -2.71 0.61 5.19
N PRO A 38 -1.79 1.00 4.30
CA PRO A 38 -1.82 0.60 2.90
C PRO A 38 -1.88 -0.93 2.79
N PRO A 39 -2.64 -1.49 1.85
CA PRO A 39 -2.59 -2.93 1.60
C PRO A 39 -1.21 -3.32 1.04
N ARG A 40 -0.74 -4.54 1.33
CA ARG A 40 0.64 -4.96 0.99
C ARG A 40 0.95 -4.94 -0.50
N TRP A 41 -0.05 -5.09 -1.37
CA TRP A 41 0.15 -5.02 -2.82
C TRP A 41 0.55 -3.62 -3.31
N ARG A 42 0.44 -2.58 -2.47
CA ARG A 42 0.99 -1.24 -2.72
C ARG A 42 2.51 -1.16 -2.52
N ILE A 43 3.12 -2.18 -1.93
CA ILE A 43 4.58 -2.24 -1.78
C ILE A 43 5.16 -2.56 -3.16
N PRO A 44 6.13 -1.75 -3.65
CA PRO A 44 6.80 -2.02 -4.92
C PRO A 44 7.42 -3.42 -4.95
N GLU A 45 7.43 -4.02 -6.13
CA GLU A 45 8.05 -5.31 -6.35
C GLU A 45 9.55 -5.25 -6.05
N VAL A 46 10.05 -6.26 -5.34
CA VAL A 46 11.48 -6.36 -4.99
C VAL A 46 12.20 -7.12 -6.11
N PRO A 47 13.20 -6.51 -6.77
CA PRO A 47 13.94 -7.14 -7.86
C PRO A 47 14.65 -8.42 -7.43
N ALA A 48 14.79 -9.36 -8.37
CA ALA A 48 15.52 -10.59 -8.13
C ALA A 48 16.99 -10.29 -7.76
N GLY A 49 17.46 -10.87 -6.66
CA GLY A 49 18.83 -10.68 -6.16
C GLY A 49 18.94 -9.65 -5.03
N ALA A 50 17.95 -8.78 -4.85
CA ALA A 50 17.84 -7.99 -3.62
C ALA A 50 17.26 -8.86 -2.49
N THR A 51 17.73 -8.63 -1.26
CA THR A 51 17.27 -9.37 -0.08
C THR A 51 16.53 -8.45 0.87
N VAL A 52 15.35 -8.87 1.33
CA VAL A 52 14.62 -8.17 2.40
C VAL A 52 15.30 -8.48 3.73
N VAL A 53 15.90 -7.46 4.33
CA VAL A 53 16.57 -7.53 5.64
C VAL A 53 15.58 -7.26 6.76
N GLU A 54 14.65 -6.34 6.53
CA GLU A 54 13.62 -5.95 7.48
C GLU A 54 12.30 -5.62 6.76
N ASP A 55 11.18 -6.01 7.36
CA ASP A 55 9.82 -5.74 6.88
C ASP A 55 8.94 -5.44 8.09
N THR A 56 8.80 -4.15 8.38
CA THR A 56 8.21 -3.70 9.63
C THR A 56 7.07 -2.72 9.37
N ARG A 57 6.04 -2.81 10.21
CA ARG A 57 5.02 -1.77 10.31
C ARG A 57 5.57 -0.58 11.09
N SER A 58 5.57 0.60 10.48
CA SER A 58 5.97 1.86 11.12
C SER A 58 4.74 2.73 11.35
N CYS A 59 4.52 3.18 12.59
CA CYS A 59 3.47 4.14 12.92
C CYS A 59 4.08 5.32 13.67
N GLY A 60 3.82 6.54 13.22
CA GLY A 60 4.34 7.76 13.83
C GLY A 60 3.40 8.94 13.62
N SER A 61 3.93 10.16 13.79
CA SER A 61 3.15 11.40 13.63
C SER A 61 2.66 11.67 12.20
N GLY A 62 3.13 10.90 11.22
CA GLY A 62 2.70 10.95 9.82
C GLY A 62 1.79 9.78 9.43
N GLY A 63 1.19 9.10 10.42
CA GLY A 63 0.35 7.93 10.23
C GLY A 63 1.11 6.60 10.25
N CYS A 64 0.40 5.55 9.84
CA CYS A 64 0.91 4.18 9.76
C CYS A 64 1.26 3.79 8.31
N GLY A 65 2.36 3.06 8.14
CA GLY A 65 2.85 2.58 6.86
C GLY A 65 3.77 1.37 6.98
N TRP A 66 4.21 0.88 5.83
CA TRP A 66 5.22 -0.17 5.70
C TRP A 66 6.61 0.45 5.58
N SER A 67 7.58 -0.16 6.24
CA SER A 67 9.00 0.11 6.09
C SER A 67 9.70 -1.19 5.70
N LEU A 68 10.26 -1.24 4.50
CA LEU A 68 11.06 -2.36 4.02
C LEU A 68 12.52 -1.94 3.89
N THR A 69 13.43 -2.70 4.50
CA THR A 69 14.87 -2.52 4.33
C THR A 69 15.41 -3.61 3.43
N LEU A 70 16.06 -3.20 2.35
CA LEU A 70 16.55 -4.05 1.28
C LEU A 70 18.06 -3.95 1.18
N GLN A 71 18.70 -5.12 1.12
CA GLN A 71 20.10 -5.26 0.75
C GLN A 71 20.20 -5.42 -0.78
N PRO A 72 20.96 -4.58 -1.49
CA PRO A 72 21.24 -4.75 -2.91
C PRO A 72 21.94 -6.06 -3.23
N ALA A 73 21.79 -6.51 -4.48
CA ALA A 73 22.53 -7.66 -4.98
C ALA A 73 24.05 -7.40 -4.94
N ALA A 74 24.85 -8.48 -4.95
CA ALA A 74 26.30 -8.35 -5.00
C ALA A 74 26.76 -7.58 -6.25
N GLY A 75 27.53 -6.50 -6.05
CA GLY A 75 27.98 -5.63 -7.15
C GLY A 75 26.99 -4.53 -7.55
N GLN A 76 25.80 -4.47 -6.93
CA GLN A 76 24.81 -3.42 -7.12
C GLN A 76 24.90 -2.39 -5.99
N THR A 77 24.77 -1.09 -6.30
CA THR A 77 24.67 -0.05 -5.27
C THR A 77 23.22 0.11 -4.79
N ALA A 78 23.03 0.74 -3.63
CA ALA A 78 21.69 0.99 -3.10
C ALA A 78 20.90 1.97 -3.97
N GLU A 79 21.56 2.95 -4.55
CA GLU A 79 20.97 3.92 -5.47
C GLU A 79 20.51 3.25 -6.77
N GLU A 80 21.31 2.30 -7.28
CA GLU A 80 20.96 1.49 -8.46
C GLU A 80 19.69 0.68 -8.19
N LEU A 81 19.61 0.01 -7.03
CA LEU A 81 18.43 -0.75 -6.62
C LEU A 81 17.20 0.16 -6.45
N ALA A 82 17.35 1.31 -5.78
CA ALA A 82 16.24 2.25 -5.58
C ALA A 82 15.69 2.78 -6.91
N ARG A 83 16.57 3.01 -7.90
CA ARG A 83 16.18 3.41 -9.26
C ARG A 83 15.49 2.29 -10.01
N GLU A 84 16.00 1.06 -9.93
CA GLU A 84 15.39 -0.13 -10.54
C GLU A 84 13.97 -0.36 -10.01
N MET A 85 13.78 -0.21 -8.70
CA MET A 85 12.48 -0.27 -8.05
C MET A 85 11.57 0.93 -8.33
N GLY A 86 12.08 1.97 -8.98
CA GLY A 86 11.36 3.22 -9.22
C GLY A 86 11.04 4.02 -7.95
N VAL A 87 11.75 3.79 -6.84
CA VAL A 87 11.53 4.43 -5.52
C VAL A 87 12.62 5.45 -5.15
N ALA A 88 13.52 5.77 -6.09
CA ALA A 88 14.54 6.79 -5.90
C ALA A 88 13.94 8.18 -5.65
N GLU A 89 12.77 8.46 -6.23
CA GLU A 89 12.00 9.68 -5.99
C GLU A 89 10.71 9.37 -5.24
N TRP A 90 10.31 10.29 -4.36
CA TRP A 90 9.03 10.23 -3.67
C TRP A 90 7.89 10.51 -4.64
N ARG A 91 6.91 9.62 -4.68
CA ARG A 91 5.70 9.77 -5.51
C ARG A 91 4.45 9.49 -4.70
N ASN A 92 3.35 10.09 -5.15
CA ASN A 92 2.03 9.79 -4.63
C ASN A 92 1.27 8.97 -5.67
N GLU A 93 0.82 7.79 -5.29
CA GLU A 93 -0.02 6.96 -6.11
C GLU A 93 -1.50 7.28 -5.85
N PRO A 94 -2.33 7.40 -6.89
CA PRO A 94 -3.74 7.75 -6.73
C PRO A 94 -4.54 6.61 -6.06
N PRO A 95 -5.74 6.92 -5.55
CA PRO A 95 -6.70 5.92 -5.12
C PRO A 95 -7.05 4.90 -6.21
N THR A 96 -7.44 3.72 -5.77
CA THR A 96 -7.97 2.63 -6.61
C THR A 96 -9.35 2.22 -6.11
N LEU A 97 -10.02 1.31 -6.83
CA LEU A 97 -11.33 0.79 -6.40
C LEU A 97 -11.27 0.04 -5.07
N THR A 98 -10.12 -0.50 -4.68
CA THR A 98 -9.96 -1.33 -3.47
C THR A 98 -9.09 -0.67 -2.39
N ASP A 99 -8.43 0.43 -2.72
CA ASP A 99 -7.65 1.29 -1.82
C ASP A 99 -8.00 2.76 -2.07
N PRO A 100 -8.88 3.38 -1.26
CA PRO A 100 -9.43 4.71 -1.51
C PRO A 100 -8.48 5.88 -1.24
N ALA A 101 -7.33 5.61 -0.61
CA ALA A 101 -6.43 6.65 -0.15
C ALA A 101 -5.26 6.86 -1.11
N PHE A 102 -4.72 8.08 -1.11
CA PHE A 102 -3.45 8.36 -1.76
C PHE A 102 -2.33 7.67 -0.98
N VAL A 103 -1.43 7.01 -1.69
CA VAL A 103 -0.29 6.32 -1.08
C VAL A 103 0.99 7.02 -1.46
N SER A 104 1.77 7.44 -0.47
CA SER A 104 3.12 7.94 -0.65
C SER A 104 4.08 6.76 -0.69
N VAL A 105 4.87 6.66 -1.76
CA VAL A 105 5.93 5.67 -1.93
C VAL A 105 7.24 6.40 -2.15
N GLY A 106 8.28 6.00 -1.44
CA GLY A 106 9.62 6.54 -1.63
C GLY A 106 10.65 5.71 -0.89
N SER A 107 11.91 6.10 -0.98
CA SER A 107 12.99 5.45 -0.26
C SER A 107 14.03 6.43 0.23
N HIS A 108 14.88 5.97 1.13
CA HIS A 108 16.13 6.63 1.48
C HIS A 108 17.23 5.59 1.65
N ILE A 109 18.48 6.01 1.47
CA ILE A 109 19.64 5.12 1.61
C ILE A 109 20.17 5.23 3.04
N ARG A 110 20.40 4.07 3.67
CA ARG A 110 20.98 3.99 5.01
C ARG A 110 21.99 2.85 5.05
N ALA A 111 23.25 3.17 5.36
CA ALA A 111 24.33 2.18 5.49
C ALA A 111 24.46 1.21 4.28
N GLY A 112 24.27 1.72 3.05
CA GLY A 112 24.35 0.90 1.83
C GLY A 112 23.11 0.03 1.58
N GLN A 113 22.02 0.25 2.30
CA GLN A 113 20.72 -0.40 2.12
C GLN A 113 19.68 0.60 1.64
N VAL A 114 18.65 0.09 0.96
CA VAL A 114 17.48 0.88 0.55
C VAL A 114 16.39 0.68 1.58
N VAL A 115 15.93 1.76 2.21
CA VAL A 115 14.79 1.74 3.12
C VAL A 115 13.59 2.34 2.39
N VAL A 116 12.67 1.49 1.96
CA VAL A 116 11.44 1.84 1.25
C VAL A 116 10.33 2.14 2.26
N TYR A 117 9.63 3.25 2.07
CA TYR A 117 8.47 3.63 2.85
C TYR A 117 7.22 3.64 1.97
N VAL A 118 6.13 3.07 2.49
CA VAL A 118 4.81 3.05 1.85
C VAL A 118 3.75 3.39 2.89
N GLY A 119 3.15 4.57 2.79
CA GLY A 119 2.17 5.07 3.76
C GLY A 119 1.03 5.81 3.08
N TYR A 120 -0.11 5.95 3.74
CA TYR A 120 -1.13 6.87 3.27
C TYR A 120 -0.66 8.33 3.42
N ARG A 121 -1.24 9.23 2.60
CA ARG A 121 -1.01 10.68 2.65
C ARG A 121 -2.19 11.40 3.27
#